data_AF-A0A1V2NVJ6-F1
#
_entry.id   AF-A0A1V2NVJ6-F1
#
_cell.length_a   1.000
_cell.length_b   1.000
_cell.length_c   1.000
_cell.angle_alpha   90.00
_cell.angle_beta   90.00
_cell.angle_gamma   90.00
#
_symmetry.space_group_name_H-M   'P 1'
#
loop_
_entity.id
_entity.type
_entity.pdbx_description
1 polymer ?
#
loop_
_entity_poly.entity_id
_entity_poly.type
_entity_poly.pdbx_seq_one_letter_code
_entity_poly.pdbx_strand_id
1 'polypeptide(L)'
;MAIAAVSVGAGGLALTGQPSVAQPLDVADATAPAAEDPALAAARAQKEQAAATAPDGPQTAQEKQFSQIDDYATKAGGLGVYYDQGTGKYVVRMPRTAKAQAARSVRIAGAETTVQPSRTTKAELTAIRSVLERRQWKAEAKKYRYAFYYDAQRDAMSVTTNAPAATMQPLQAKYGPVLQAKYGDVGRDSRQSDPAPHRGGASITNGSSVCTSGFTITSTARYMVTAGHCFSLGQRVFSTGGRQLWGTVRNRPSFPYYDFEAVGGGTYGSVIYRGGATGSTILVSGASDPAVGAAYCRSGQTTYEQCSQVVTSLHAQFCDEAGCTVELIAYRGPAGQGGDSGAPLFQYVNGTVQIRGMHIAHAGDDQYAERWTTIRSVFKANIAIK
;
A
#
# COMPACT_ATOMS: atom_id res chain seq x y z
N MET A 1 41.69 -31.20 48.00
CA MET A 1 42.89 -30.71 48.70
C MET A 1 42.69 -29.23 49.02
N ALA A 2 42.83 -28.87 50.31
CA ALA A 2 42.90 -27.54 50.94
C ALA A 2 41.69 -26.57 50.73
N ILE A 3 40.84 -26.21 51.73
CA ILE A 3 41.04 -25.59 53.07
C ILE A 3 41.63 -24.17 52.91
N ALA A 4 41.16 -23.03 53.44
CA ALA A 4 40.19 -22.53 54.44
C ALA A 4 39.79 -21.08 53.98
N ALA A 5 38.99 -20.22 54.62
CA ALA A 5 38.65 -20.04 56.03
C ALA A 5 37.40 -19.18 56.20
N VAL A 6 36.81 -19.36 57.38
CA VAL A 6 35.62 -18.76 57.99
C VAL A 6 35.95 -17.42 58.63
N SER A 7 34.97 -16.50 58.68
CA SER A 7 34.79 -15.63 59.85
C SER A 7 33.31 -15.34 60.10
N VAL A 8 32.89 -15.70 61.31
CA VAL A 8 31.56 -15.56 61.92
C VAL A 8 31.45 -14.17 62.56
N GLY A 9 30.27 -13.56 62.47
CA GLY A 9 29.84 -12.45 63.32
C GLY A 9 28.37 -12.65 63.70
N ALA A 10 28.11 -12.86 64.98
CA ALA A 10 26.83 -13.24 65.57
C ALA A 10 25.99 -12.04 66.03
N GLY A 11 24.68 -12.27 66.17
CA GLY A 11 23.70 -11.41 66.84
C GLY A 11 22.49 -11.17 65.92
N GLY A 12 21.26 -11.63 66.18
CA GLY A 12 20.62 -12.00 67.41
C GLY A 12 19.36 -11.14 67.58
N LEU A 13 18.20 -11.80 67.54
CA LEU A 13 16.89 -11.45 68.13
C LEU A 13 15.72 -10.97 67.25
N ALA A 14 14.65 -11.74 67.45
CA ALA A 14 13.24 -11.37 67.60
C ALA A 14 12.45 -10.90 66.37
N LEU A 15 11.86 -11.90 65.71
CA LEU A 15 10.62 -11.79 64.96
C LEU A 15 9.46 -11.39 65.89
N THR A 16 9.06 -10.12 65.85
CA THR A 16 7.71 -9.72 66.24
C THR A 16 6.95 -9.36 64.97
N GLY A 17 6.03 -10.23 64.55
CA GLY A 17 5.12 -9.96 63.45
C GLY A 17 4.24 -8.75 63.76
N GLN A 18 4.27 -7.77 62.88
CA GLN A 18 3.21 -6.76 62.77
C GLN A 18 2.37 -7.05 61.53
N PRO A 19 1.04 -6.91 61.62
CA PRO A 19 0.14 -7.18 60.50
C PRO A 19 0.42 -6.18 59.38
N SER A 20 0.59 -6.72 58.17
CA SER A 20 0.62 -5.93 56.94
C SER A 20 -0.75 -5.26 56.78
N VAL A 21 -0.87 -4.01 57.21
CA VAL A 21 -2.00 -3.17 56.86
C VAL A 21 -1.86 -2.89 55.36
N ALA A 22 -2.77 -3.45 54.57
CA ALA A 22 -2.89 -3.14 53.15
C ALA A 22 -3.01 -1.62 53.00
N GLN A 23 -1.99 -0.99 52.41
CA GLN A 23 -2.14 0.38 51.96
C GLN A 23 -3.17 0.39 50.82
N PRO A 24 -4.11 1.36 50.81
CA PRO A 24 -4.99 1.52 49.67
C PRO A 24 -4.15 1.67 48.41
N LEU A 25 -4.47 0.91 47.37
CA LEU A 25 -3.95 1.15 46.04
C LEU A 25 -4.42 2.54 45.65
N ASP A 26 -3.48 3.49 45.67
CA ASP A 26 -3.68 4.82 45.12
C ASP A 26 -4.33 4.68 43.74
N VAL A 27 -5.53 5.25 43.65
CA VAL A 27 -6.20 5.49 42.38
C VAL A 27 -5.30 6.46 41.65
N ALA A 28 -4.44 5.94 40.77
CA ALA A 28 -3.68 6.75 39.86
C ALA A 28 -4.69 7.54 39.03
N ASP A 29 -4.78 8.82 39.37
CA ASP A 29 -5.37 9.88 38.58
C ASP A 29 -5.02 9.67 37.10
N ALA A 30 -5.98 10.00 36.24
CA ALA A 30 -5.78 10.05 34.81
C ALA A 30 -4.57 10.93 34.49
N THR A 31 -3.38 10.33 34.40
CA THR A 31 -2.16 10.99 33.95
C THR A 31 -2.49 11.65 32.63
N ALA A 32 -2.32 12.97 32.59
CA ALA A 32 -2.44 13.76 31.37
C ALA A 32 -1.73 13.01 30.23
N PRO A 33 -2.30 12.99 29.01
CA PRO A 33 -1.65 12.33 27.90
C PRO A 33 -0.23 12.88 27.77
N ALA A 34 0.76 12.00 27.90
CA ALA A 34 2.16 12.36 27.72
C ALA A 34 2.35 13.09 26.37
N ALA A 35 3.26 14.06 26.34
CA ALA A 35 3.47 14.95 25.21
C ALA A 35 3.63 14.19 23.87
N GLU A 36 3.01 14.73 22.82
CA GLU A 36 3.12 14.23 21.44
C GLU A 36 4.58 14.21 20.98
N ASP A 37 4.94 13.29 20.07
CA ASP A 37 6.25 13.30 19.40
C ASP A 37 6.46 14.67 18.72
N PRO A 38 7.47 15.47 19.11
CA PRO A 38 7.65 16.83 18.58
C PRO A 38 7.80 16.86 17.05
N ALA A 39 8.41 15.83 16.46
CA ALA A 39 8.58 15.76 15.00
C ALA A 39 7.24 15.47 14.30
N LEU A 40 6.41 14.61 14.88
CA LEU A 40 5.06 14.32 14.36
C LEU A 40 4.16 15.56 14.48
N ALA A 41 4.21 16.25 15.62
CA ALA A 41 3.46 17.47 15.86
C ALA A 41 3.85 18.57 14.85
N ALA A 42 5.16 18.79 14.63
CA ALA A 42 5.66 19.73 13.64
C ALA A 42 5.22 19.38 12.21
N ALA A 43 5.31 18.09 11.83
CA ALA A 43 4.88 17.63 10.51
C ALA A 43 3.36 17.80 10.29
N ARG A 44 2.55 17.61 11.35
CA ARG A 44 1.10 17.86 11.31
C ARG A 44 0.81 19.34 11.08
N ALA A 45 1.41 20.22 11.90
CA ALA A 45 1.21 21.66 11.79
C ALA A 45 1.61 22.18 10.39
N GLN A 46 2.74 21.71 9.85
CA GLN A 46 3.19 22.07 8.51
C GLN A 46 2.17 21.65 7.43
N LYS A 47 1.62 20.43 7.53
CA LYS A 47 0.63 19.93 6.57
C LYS A 47 -0.69 20.68 6.66
N GLU A 48 -1.14 21.02 7.86
CA GLU A 48 -2.36 21.81 8.08
C GLU A 48 -2.19 23.24 7.53
N GLN A 49 -1.03 23.88 7.75
CA GLN A 49 -0.72 25.18 7.18
C GLN A 49 -0.67 25.15 5.63
N ALA A 50 -0.03 24.12 5.07
CA ALA A 50 0.02 23.94 3.62
C ALA A 50 -1.38 23.74 3.02
N ALA A 51 -2.25 22.96 3.69
CA ALA A 51 -3.62 22.76 3.26
C ALA A 51 -4.46 24.04 3.36
N ALA A 52 -4.31 24.82 4.42
CA ALA A 52 -5.07 26.06 4.63
C ALA A 52 -4.69 27.20 3.66
N THR A 53 -3.49 27.13 3.07
CA THR A 53 -2.98 28.18 2.16
C THR A 53 -3.00 27.77 0.68
N ALA A 54 -3.25 26.49 0.38
CA ALA A 54 -3.38 26.03 -0.99
C ALA A 54 -4.69 26.59 -1.60
N PRO A 55 -4.63 27.18 -2.81
CA PRO A 55 -5.85 27.59 -3.49
C PRO A 55 -6.69 26.35 -3.84
N ASP A 56 -7.99 26.41 -3.55
CA ASP A 56 -8.92 25.37 -3.96
C ASP A 56 -9.03 25.30 -5.49
N GLY A 57 -9.12 24.08 -6.02
CA GLY A 57 -9.53 23.84 -7.40
C GLY A 57 -11.05 24.01 -7.60
N PRO A 58 -11.57 23.69 -8.79
CA PRO A 58 -13.02 23.63 -9.00
C PRO A 58 -13.69 22.68 -8.00
N GLN A 59 -14.66 23.19 -7.24
CA GLN A 59 -15.45 22.43 -6.26
C GLN A 59 -16.92 22.35 -6.69
N THR A 60 -17.53 21.20 -6.46
CA THR A 60 -18.97 21.00 -6.53
C THR A 60 -19.71 21.78 -5.44
N ALA A 61 -21.02 21.98 -5.61
CA ALA A 61 -21.85 22.62 -4.60
C ALA A 61 -21.85 21.85 -3.26
N GLN A 62 -21.79 20.51 -3.33
CA GLN A 62 -21.77 19.66 -2.14
C GLN A 62 -20.47 19.80 -1.35
N GLU A 63 -19.31 19.83 -2.03
CA GLU A 63 -18.00 20.01 -1.39
C GLU A 63 -17.90 21.36 -0.68
N LYS A 64 -18.34 22.44 -1.32
CA LYS A 64 -18.41 23.78 -0.72
C LYS A 64 -19.29 23.79 0.53
N GLN A 65 -20.47 23.17 0.44
CA GLN A 65 -21.39 23.10 1.56
C GLN A 65 -20.83 22.26 2.71
N PHE A 66 -20.23 21.10 2.44
CA PHE A 66 -19.59 20.28 3.47
C PHE A 66 -18.45 21.02 4.16
N SER A 67 -17.58 21.70 3.41
CA SER A 67 -16.48 22.50 3.97
C SER A 67 -16.97 23.56 4.96
N GLN A 68 -18.05 24.29 4.62
CA GLN A 68 -18.62 25.30 5.52
C GLN A 68 -19.22 24.68 6.80
N ILE A 69 -19.80 23.47 6.71
CA ILE A 69 -20.35 22.75 7.86
C ILE A 69 -19.22 22.20 8.73
N ASP A 70 -18.16 21.65 8.13
CA ASP A 70 -16.99 21.12 8.83
C ASP A 70 -16.22 22.24 9.57
N ASP A 71 -16.07 23.41 8.94
CA ASP A 71 -15.52 24.61 9.57
C ASP A 71 -16.34 25.06 10.79
N TYR A 72 -17.67 25.10 10.62
CA TYR A 72 -18.58 25.43 11.72
C TYR A 72 -18.46 24.42 12.85
N ALA A 73 -18.49 23.13 12.53
CA ALA A 73 -18.38 22.05 13.51
C ALA A 73 -17.06 22.13 14.27
N THR A 74 -15.95 22.35 13.56
CA THR A 74 -14.61 22.49 14.14
C THR A 74 -14.55 23.67 15.11
N LYS A 75 -15.06 24.85 14.72
CA LYS A 75 -15.15 26.04 15.58
C LYS A 75 -16.04 25.82 16.80
N ALA A 76 -17.10 25.03 16.65
CA ALA A 76 -18.00 24.65 17.73
C ALA A 76 -17.43 23.56 18.66
N GLY A 77 -16.26 22.98 18.34
CA GLY A 77 -15.63 21.92 19.13
C GLY A 77 -16.16 20.51 18.81
N GLY A 78 -16.72 20.31 17.63
CA GLY A 78 -17.12 19.01 17.09
C GLY A 78 -15.96 18.04 16.92
N LEU A 79 -16.28 16.75 16.95
CA LEU A 79 -15.35 15.63 16.74
C LEU A 79 -15.25 15.21 15.27
N GLY A 80 -16.26 15.54 14.46
CA GLY A 80 -16.27 15.31 13.02
C GLY A 80 -17.67 15.50 12.41
N VAL A 81 -17.72 15.53 11.08
CA VAL A 81 -18.95 15.67 10.30
C VAL A 81 -19.05 14.51 9.30
N TYR A 82 -20.26 14.04 9.03
CA TYR A 82 -20.51 13.12 7.92
C TYR A 82 -21.84 13.44 7.22
N TYR A 83 -21.99 13.00 5.97
CA TYR A 83 -23.25 13.05 5.24
C TYR A 83 -23.98 11.72 5.40
N ASP A 84 -25.20 11.75 5.94
CA ASP A 84 -26.05 10.59 6.06
C ASP A 84 -26.88 10.43 4.79
N GLN A 85 -26.49 9.46 3.95
CA GLN A 85 -27.20 9.17 2.70
C GLN A 85 -28.64 8.69 2.92
N GLY A 86 -28.96 8.08 4.07
CA GLY A 86 -30.31 7.59 4.36
C GLY A 86 -31.29 8.71 4.65
N THR A 87 -30.82 9.79 5.29
CA THR A 87 -31.67 10.95 5.65
C THR A 87 -31.45 12.15 4.73
N GLY A 88 -30.39 12.15 3.91
CA GLY A 88 -30.00 13.25 3.05
C GLY A 88 -29.43 14.46 3.81
N LYS A 89 -29.06 14.29 5.09
CA LYS A 89 -28.64 15.37 6.00
C LYS A 89 -27.17 15.24 6.38
N TYR A 90 -26.56 16.37 6.73
CA TYR A 90 -25.27 16.35 7.41
C TYR A 90 -25.46 16.06 8.89
N VAL A 91 -24.50 15.39 9.50
CA VAL A 91 -24.49 15.10 10.93
C VAL A 91 -23.18 15.61 11.53
N VAL A 92 -23.29 16.49 12.52
CA VAL A 92 -22.16 16.98 13.31
C VAL A 92 -22.10 16.21 14.61
N ARG A 93 -20.98 15.55 14.85
CA ARG A 93 -20.75 14.74 16.05
C ARG A 93 -20.07 15.59 17.12
N MET A 94 -20.75 15.86 18.23
CA MET A 94 -20.23 16.65 19.34
C MET A 94 -19.71 15.75 20.46
N PRO A 95 -18.66 16.16 21.21
CA PRO A 95 -18.15 15.35 22.31
C PRO A 95 -19.22 15.14 23.39
N ARG A 96 -19.16 14.00 24.10
CA ARG A 96 -20.10 13.66 25.18
C ARG A 96 -20.23 14.73 26.26
N THR A 97 -19.19 15.53 26.47
CA THR A 97 -19.13 16.63 27.45
C THR A 97 -19.65 17.96 26.92
N ALA A 98 -19.99 18.07 25.62
CA ALA A 98 -20.61 19.28 25.09
C ALA A 98 -21.93 19.53 25.82
N LYS A 99 -22.15 20.77 26.27
CA LYS A 99 -23.42 21.18 26.91
C LYS A 99 -24.56 20.76 25.99
N ALA A 100 -25.45 19.90 26.51
CA ALA A 100 -26.43 19.12 25.77
C ALA A 100 -27.09 19.88 24.60
N GLN A 101 -26.49 19.77 23.42
CA GLN A 101 -27.19 19.95 22.17
C GLN A 101 -27.80 18.58 21.91
N ALA A 102 -29.01 18.35 22.42
CA ALA A 102 -29.83 17.22 21.99
C ALA A 102 -29.86 17.16 20.46
N ALA A 103 -30.25 16.01 19.87
CA ALA A 103 -30.46 15.87 18.44
C ALA A 103 -31.30 17.03 17.88
N ARG A 104 -30.62 18.08 17.40
CA ARG A 104 -31.22 19.35 16.98
C ARG A 104 -30.86 19.51 15.52
N SER A 105 -31.89 19.64 14.70
CA SER A 105 -31.74 20.10 13.33
C SER A 105 -31.40 21.59 13.36
N VAL A 106 -30.26 21.95 12.78
CA VAL A 106 -29.81 23.33 12.59
C VAL A 106 -29.53 23.51 11.11
N ARG A 107 -29.82 24.70 10.58
CA ARG A 107 -29.44 25.03 9.21
C ARG A 107 -28.05 25.65 9.22
N ILE A 108 -27.08 24.96 8.64
CA ILE A 108 -25.69 25.41 8.51
C ILE A 108 -25.37 25.42 7.02
N ALA A 109 -24.83 26.52 6.50
CA ALA A 109 -24.50 26.64 5.07
C ALA A 109 -25.68 26.33 4.13
N GLY A 110 -26.91 26.67 4.55
CA GLY A 110 -28.12 26.36 3.80
C GLY A 110 -28.55 24.88 3.81
N ALA A 111 -27.79 23.99 4.47
CA ALA A 111 -28.07 22.56 4.59
C ALA A 111 -28.78 22.23 5.91
N GLU A 112 -29.69 21.26 5.88
CA GLU A 112 -30.18 20.65 7.12
C GLU A 112 -29.08 19.80 7.75
N THR A 113 -28.72 20.16 8.98
CA THR A 113 -27.66 19.50 9.74
C THR A 113 -28.20 19.02 11.08
N THR A 114 -27.93 17.77 11.44
CA THR A 114 -28.29 17.22 12.74
C THR A 114 -27.07 17.25 13.66
N VAL A 115 -27.18 17.86 14.83
CA VAL A 115 -26.15 17.76 15.86
C VAL A 115 -26.39 16.52 16.69
N GLN A 116 -25.43 15.60 16.79
CA GLN A 116 -25.56 14.39 17.58
C GLN A 116 -24.48 14.30 18.66
N PRO A 117 -24.83 13.93 19.91
CA PRO A 117 -23.83 13.61 20.91
C PRO A 117 -23.05 12.35 20.51
N SER A 118 -21.76 12.35 20.82
CA SER A 118 -20.88 11.20 20.76
C SER A 118 -20.93 10.42 22.07
N ARG A 119 -20.67 9.11 22.00
CA ARG A 119 -20.36 8.28 23.18
C ARG A 119 -19.01 8.62 23.81
N THR A 120 -18.14 9.36 23.11
CA THR A 120 -16.78 9.66 23.54
C THR A 120 -16.51 11.16 23.69
N THR A 121 -15.42 11.49 24.37
CA THR A 121 -14.91 12.85 24.55
C THR A 121 -13.70 13.11 23.64
N LYS A 122 -13.38 14.39 23.44
CA LYS A 122 -12.15 14.78 22.74
C LYS A 122 -10.90 14.21 23.42
N ALA A 123 -10.87 14.20 24.76
CA ALA A 123 -9.75 13.68 25.55
C ALA A 123 -9.54 12.17 25.38
N GLU A 124 -10.62 11.38 25.36
CA GLU A 124 -10.56 9.94 25.11
C GLU A 124 -10.01 9.64 23.71
N LEU A 125 -10.49 10.35 22.68
CA LEU A 125 -9.98 10.21 21.31
C LEU A 125 -8.50 10.61 21.19
N THR A 126 -8.08 11.69 21.85
CA THR A 126 -6.67 12.10 21.93
C THR A 126 -5.82 11.03 22.61
N ALA A 127 -6.31 10.41 23.69
CA ALA A 127 -5.59 9.34 24.38
C ALA A 127 -5.40 8.10 23.47
N ILE A 128 -6.46 7.68 22.77
CA ILE A 128 -6.37 6.54 21.83
C ILE A 128 -5.39 6.84 20.70
N ARG A 129 -5.52 8.01 20.07
CA ARG A 129 -4.61 8.48 19.01
C ARG A 129 -3.16 8.46 19.49
N SER A 130 -2.88 9.01 20.67
CA SER A 130 -1.53 9.06 21.24
C SER A 130 -0.92 7.67 21.45
N VAL A 131 -1.71 6.68 21.88
CA VAL A 131 -1.23 5.30 22.02
C VAL A 131 -0.95 4.68 20.65
N LEU A 132 -1.83 4.91 19.67
CA LEU A 132 -1.69 4.41 18.29
C LEU A 132 -0.48 5.02 17.58
N GLU A 133 -0.23 6.31 17.72
CA GLU A 133 0.92 7.00 17.11
C GLU A 133 2.24 6.52 17.71
N ARG A 134 2.28 6.34 19.03
CA ARG A 134 3.49 5.90 19.74
C ARG A 134 3.83 4.42 19.55
N ARG A 135 2.88 3.59 19.11
CA ARG A 135 3.09 2.14 18.91
C ARG A 135 3.48 1.41 20.20
N GLN A 136 2.98 1.87 21.34
CA GLN A 136 3.41 1.43 22.67
C GLN A 136 2.42 0.52 23.39
N TRP A 137 1.30 0.14 22.76
CA TRP A 137 0.33 -0.75 23.41
C TRP A 137 0.81 -2.20 23.55
N LYS A 138 1.83 -2.59 22.78
CA LYS A 138 2.53 -3.87 22.87
C LYS A 138 3.91 -3.77 22.23
N ALA A 139 4.90 -4.54 22.72
CA ALA A 139 6.27 -4.50 22.21
C ALA A 139 6.36 -4.79 20.70
N GLU A 140 5.57 -5.74 20.20
CA GLU A 140 5.58 -6.14 18.78
C GLU A 140 4.74 -5.24 17.87
N ALA A 141 4.02 -4.24 18.41
CA ALA A 141 3.19 -3.33 17.60
C ALA A 141 3.98 -2.68 16.45
N LYS A 142 5.29 -2.48 16.65
CA LYS A 142 6.20 -1.92 15.65
C LYS A 142 6.43 -2.80 14.42
N LYS A 143 6.11 -4.09 14.48
CA LYS A 143 6.27 -5.06 13.38
C LYS A 143 5.11 -5.04 12.39
N TYR A 144 3.97 -4.46 12.77
CA TYR A 144 2.74 -4.51 11.99
C TYR A 144 2.39 -3.15 11.38
N ARG A 145 1.65 -3.23 10.28
CA ARG A 145 1.11 -2.09 9.52
C ARG A 145 -0.33 -1.85 9.97
N TYR A 146 -0.71 -0.60 10.11
CA TYR A 146 -2.07 -0.21 10.48
C TYR A 146 -2.34 1.24 10.06
N ALA A 147 -3.61 1.55 9.87
CA ALA A 147 -4.13 2.89 9.64
C ALA A 147 -5.27 3.13 10.63
N PHE A 148 -5.47 4.39 11.06
CA PHE A 148 -6.52 4.72 11.99
C PHE A 148 -7.07 6.13 11.77
N TYR A 149 -8.34 6.33 12.13
CA TYR A 149 -9.02 7.62 12.09
C TYR A 149 -10.26 7.58 12.99
N TYR A 150 -10.76 8.74 13.42
CA TYR A 150 -12.07 8.80 14.07
C TYR A 150 -13.16 8.77 13.01
N ASP A 151 -14.02 7.76 13.05
CA ASP A 151 -15.15 7.60 12.15
C ASP A 151 -16.38 8.24 12.80
N ALA A 152 -16.72 9.47 12.40
CA ALA A 152 -17.84 10.22 12.97
C ALA A 152 -19.19 9.52 12.74
N GLN A 153 -19.34 8.74 11.66
CA GLN A 153 -20.55 7.99 11.36
C GLN A 153 -20.70 6.79 12.30
N ARG A 154 -19.64 6.02 12.51
CA ARG A 154 -19.63 4.87 13.44
C ARG A 154 -19.44 5.25 14.90
N ASP A 155 -19.09 6.51 15.17
CA ASP A 155 -18.80 7.05 16.50
C ASP A 155 -17.73 6.26 17.25
N ALA A 156 -16.62 5.94 16.56
CA ALA A 156 -15.53 5.16 17.11
C ALA A 156 -14.19 5.47 16.42
N MET A 157 -13.08 5.22 17.11
CA MET A 157 -11.76 5.13 16.48
C MET A 157 -11.68 3.85 15.64
N SER A 158 -11.66 4.01 14.32
CA SER A 158 -11.46 2.91 13.38
C SER A 158 -9.97 2.62 13.27
N VAL A 159 -9.57 1.35 13.39
CA VAL A 159 -8.20 0.88 13.20
C VAL A 159 -8.23 -0.30 12.24
N THR A 160 -7.61 -0.18 11.07
CA THR A 160 -7.39 -1.33 10.17
C THR A 160 -5.95 -1.80 10.32
N THR A 161 -5.70 -3.10 10.50
CA THR A 161 -4.36 -3.65 10.75
C THR A 161 -4.14 -5.05 10.20
N ASN A 162 -2.87 -5.37 9.88
CA ASN A 162 -2.42 -6.73 9.61
C ASN A 162 -1.83 -7.44 10.85
N ALA A 163 -1.96 -6.85 12.04
CA ALA A 163 -1.53 -7.46 13.30
C ALA A 163 -2.46 -8.60 13.71
N PRO A 164 -1.94 -9.69 14.33
CA PRO A 164 -2.78 -10.69 14.98
C PRO A 164 -3.67 -10.07 16.06
N ALA A 165 -4.86 -10.64 16.28
CA ALA A 165 -5.80 -10.16 17.30
C ALA A 165 -5.17 -10.06 18.70
N ALA A 166 -4.30 -11.01 19.07
CA ALA A 166 -3.55 -11.00 20.33
C ALA A 166 -2.59 -9.80 20.48
N THR A 167 -2.20 -9.15 19.39
CA THR A 167 -1.39 -7.91 19.42
C THR A 167 -2.26 -6.68 19.68
N MET A 168 -3.53 -6.71 19.25
CA MET A 168 -4.50 -5.62 19.47
C MET A 168 -5.26 -5.73 20.80
N GLN A 169 -5.21 -6.88 21.47
CA GLN A 169 -5.94 -7.14 22.70
C GLN A 169 -5.74 -6.05 23.78
N PRO A 170 -4.54 -5.52 24.07
CA PRO A 170 -4.39 -4.48 25.10
C PRO A 170 -5.16 -3.20 24.77
N LEU A 171 -5.20 -2.80 23.50
CA LEU A 171 -6.01 -1.67 23.03
C LEU A 171 -7.50 -1.96 23.16
N GLN A 172 -7.92 -3.17 22.78
CA GLN A 172 -9.32 -3.57 22.86
C GLN A 172 -9.82 -3.67 24.31
N ALA A 173 -9.00 -4.19 25.22
CA ALA A 173 -9.34 -4.25 26.64
C ALA A 173 -9.49 -2.85 27.26
N LYS A 174 -8.64 -1.89 26.84
CA LYS A 174 -8.66 -0.53 27.38
C LYS A 174 -9.71 0.39 26.72
N TYR A 175 -9.92 0.26 25.42
CA TYR A 175 -10.69 1.21 24.61
C TYR A 175 -11.83 0.57 23.80
N GLY A 176 -12.15 -0.71 24.01
CA GLY A 176 -13.12 -1.47 23.23
C GLY A 176 -14.47 -0.79 22.94
N PRO A 177 -15.09 -0.04 23.88
CA PRO A 177 -16.35 0.68 23.61
C PRO A 177 -16.26 1.76 22.52
N VAL A 178 -15.05 2.25 22.24
CA VAL A 178 -14.77 3.39 21.35
C VAL A 178 -13.68 3.09 20.31
N LEU A 179 -13.22 1.83 20.19
CA LEU A 179 -12.21 1.39 19.25
C LEU A 179 -12.72 0.18 18.46
N GLN A 180 -12.72 0.30 17.14
CA GLN A 180 -13.11 -0.78 16.22
C GLN A 180 -11.88 -1.24 15.44
N ALA A 181 -11.49 -2.50 15.59
CA ALA A 181 -10.38 -3.09 14.84
C ALA A 181 -10.91 -3.92 13.66
N LYS A 182 -10.42 -3.62 12.45
CA LYS A 182 -10.59 -4.42 11.24
C LYS A 182 -9.28 -5.10 10.88
N TYR A 183 -9.30 -6.41 10.69
CA TYR A 183 -8.12 -7.20 10.35
C TYR A 183 -8.04 -7.44 8.84
N GLY A 184 -6.88 -7.21 8.23
CA GLY A 184 -6.67 -7.39 6.79
C GLY A 184 -5.31 -6.87 6.31
N ASP A 185 -5.08 -6.89 5.00
CA ASP A 185 -3.88 -6.27 4.43
C ASP A 185 -3.91 -4.75 4.63
N VAL A 186 -2.76 -4.19 4.98
CA VAL A 186 -2.54 -2.76 5.17
C VAL A 186 -1.16 -2.43 4.65
N GLY A 187 -1.08 -1.55 3.68
CA GLY A 187 0.18 -1.13 3.09
C GLY A 187 0.04 0.21 2.40
N ARG A 188 1.17 0.73 1.94
CA ARG A 188 1.13 1.75 0.89
C ARG A 188 0.75 1.04 -0.41
N ASP A 189 -0.01 1.74 -1.26
CA ASP A 189 -0.20 1.29 -2.62
C ASP A 189 1.16 1.10 -3.28
N SER A 190 1.32 -0.05 -3.92
CA SER A 190 2.58 -0.48 -4.50
C SER A 190 2.30 -1.35 -5.70
N ARG A 191 3.33 -1.56 -6.53
CA ARG A 191 3.25 -2.49 -7.66
C ARG A 191 2.92 -3.93 -7.22
N GLN A 192 3.02 -4.26 -5.93
CA GLN A 192 2.59 -5.53 -5.35
C GLN A 192 1.07 -5.64 -5.17
N SER A 193 0.39 -4.54 -4.87
CA SER A 193 -1.07 -4.48 -4.70
C SER A 193 -1.72 -3.72 -5.85
N ASP A 194 -1.35 -4.06 -7.09
CA ASP A 194 -1.75 -3.32 -8.29
C ASP A 194 -3.28 -3.29 -8.50
N PRO A 195 -3.96 -2.13 -8.38
CA PRO A 195 -5.41 -2.06 -8.58
C PRO A 195 -5.77 -2.03 -10.06
N ALA A 196 -7.02 -2.39 -10.39
CA ALA A 196 -7.56 -2.23 -11.73
C ALA A 196 -7.80 -0.73 -12.07
N PRO A 197 -7.63 -0.27 -13.33
CA PRO A 197 -7.03 -0.98 -14.45
C PRO A 197 -5.57 -1.34 -14.19
N HIS A 198 -5.25 -2.61 -14.37
CA HIS A 198 -3.95 -3.16 -14.05
C HIS A 198 -2.86 -2.63 -14.98
N ARG A 199 -1.64 -2.60 -14.47
CA ARG A 199 -0.54 -1.83 -15.06
C ARG A 199 0.63 -2.73 -15.42
N GLY A 200 1.45 -2.30 -16.37
CA GLY A 200 2.75 -2.93 -16.62
C GLY A 200 3.74 -2.63 -15.49
N GLY A 201 4.71 -3.52 -15.26
CA GLY A 201 5.66 -3.44 -14.16
C GLY A 201 5.09 -3.87 -12.79
N ALA A 202 3.87 -4.41 -12.73
CA ALA A 202 3.21 -4.89 -11.52
C ALA A 202 3.73 -6.28 -11.10
N SER A 203 3.71 -6.60 -9.81
CA SER A 203 4.04 -7.91 -9.28
C SER A 203 2.84 -8.85 -9.39
N ILE A 204 3.00 -9.94 -10.13
CA ILE A 204 1.95 -10.92 -10.41
C ILE A 204 2.40 -12.32 -9.99
N THR A 205 1.45 -13.15 -9.58
CA THR A 205 1.71 -14.49 -9.06
C THR A 205 0.58 -15.46 -9.31
N ASN A 206 0.90 -16.75 -9.34
CA ASN A 206 -0.06 -17.85 -9.27
C ASN A 206 -0.15 -18.48 -7.86
N GLY A 207 0.59 -17.94 -6.88
CA GLY A 207 0.74 -18.45 -5.51
C GLY A 207 2.07 -19.17 -5.25
N SER A 208 2.77 -19.65 -6.27
CA SER A 208 4.07 -20.32 -6.17
C SER A 208 5.20 -19.53 -6.84
N SER A 209 4.93 -18.95 -8.00
CA SER A 209 5.88 -18.17 -8.80
C SER A 209 5.51 -16.69 -8.75
N VAL A 210 6.51 -15.82 -8.74
CA VAL A 210 6.33 -14.36 -8.83
C VAL A 210 7.01 -13.88 -10.10
N CYS A 211 6.29 -13.07 -10.88
CA CYS A 211 6.76 -12.43 -12.09
C CYS A 211 6.30 -10.97 -12.14
N THR A 212 6.69 -10.29 -13.19
CA THR A 212 6.31 -8.91 -13.50
C THR A 212 5.34 -8.87 -14.67
N SER A 213 4.27 -8.08 -14.59
CA SER A 213 3.45 -7.77 -15.77
C SER A 213 4.23 -6.92 -16.78
N GLY A 214 4.08 -7.19 -18.08
CA GLY A 214 4.76 -6.46 -19.13
C GLY A 214 4.06 -5.17 -19.49
N PHE A 215 3.23 -5.22 -20.53
CA PHE A 215 2.50 -4.07 -21.06
C PHE A 215 1.20 -4.53 -21.71
N THR A 216 0.26 -3.59 -21.86
CA THR A 216 -1.06 -3.91 -22.40
C THR A 216 -1.01 -3.94 -23.92
N ILE A 217 -1.54 -5.01 -24.48
CA ILE A 217 -1.75 -5.18 -25.92
C ILE A 217 -3.25 -5.26 -26.21
N THR A 218 -3.61 -4.87 -27.43
CA THR A 218 -4.98 -4.96 -27.94
C THR A 218 -5.00 -5.86 -29.17
N SER A 219 -5.81 -6.90 -29.13
CA SER A 219 -6.15 -7.76 -30.27
C SER A 219 -7.68 -7.85 -30.34
N THR A 220 -8.26 -9.04 -30.22
CA THR A 220 -9.72 -9.22 -30.05
C THR A 220 -10.25 -8.66 -28.73
N ALA A 221 -9.38 -8.49 -27.75
CA ALA A 221 -9.63 -7.85 -26.47
C ALA A 221 -8.33 -7.19 -25.97
N ARG A 222 -8.39 -6.53 -24.80
CA ARG A 222 -7.18 -6.09 -24.10
C ARG A 222 -6.61 -7.25 -23.28
N TYR A 223 -5.31 -7.45 -23.41
CA TYR A 223 -4.53 -8.39 -22.62
C TYR A 223 -3.32 -7.68 -22.06
N MET A 224 -2.81 -8.15 -20.93
CA MET A 224 -1.45 -7.80 -20.52
C MET A 224 -0.53 -8.97 -20.86
N VAL A 225 0.62 -8.67 -21.45
CA VAL A 225 1.66 -9.67 -21.65
C VAL A 225 2.52 -9.87 -20.39
N THR A 226 3.09 -11.06 -20.23
CA THR A 226 4.14 -11.40 -19.25
C THR A 226 5.02 -12.51 -19.85
N ALA A 227 6.14 -12.86 -19.21
CA ALA A 227 6.99 -13.97 -19.68
C ALA A 227 6.24 -15.31 -19.65
N GLY A 228 6.49 -16.15 -20.65
CA GLY A 228 5.78 -17.41 -20.90
C GLY A 228 6.21 -18.57 -19.99
N HIS A 229 7.37 -18.47 -19.34
CA HIS A 229 7.80 -19.40 -18.29
C HIS A 229 7.15 -19.11 -16.94
N CYS A 230 6.42 -18.00 -16.79
CA CYS A 230 5.83 -17.61 -15.49
C CYS A 230 4.65 -18.50 -15.10
N PHE A 231 3.70 -18.70 -16.02
CA PHE A 231 2.45 -19.39 -15.75
C PHE A 231 2.08 -20.36 -16.89
N SER A 232 1.07 -21.19 -16.62
CA SER A 232 0.50 -22.14 -17.58
C SER A 232 -0.78 -21.59 -18.21
N LEU A 233 -1.10 -22.05 -19.42
CA LEU A 233 -2.37 -21.73 -20.08
C LEU A 233 -3.57 -22.07 -19.17
N GLY A 234 -4.51 -21.15 -19.01
CA GLY A 234 -5.68 -21.31 -18.14
C GLY A 234 -5.41 -21.04 -16.65
N GLN A 235 -4.17 -20.75 -16.25
CA GLN A 235 -3.84 -20.47 -14.86
C GLN A 235 -4.35 -19.09 -14.41
N ARG A 236 -4.88 -19.03 -13.19
CA ARG A 236 -5.30 -17.78 -12.54
C ARG A 236 -4.07 -17.01 -12.07
N VAL A 237 -4.06 -15.72 -12.37
CA VAL A 237 -3.00 -14.79 -12.00
C VAL A 237 -3.56 -13.79 -10.99
N PHE A 238 -2.78 -13.47 -9.97
CA PHE A 238 -3.15 -12.60 -8.85
C PHE A 238 -2.09 -11.53 -8.63
N SER A 239 -2.46 -10.43 -7.97
CA SER A 239 -1.48 -9.52 -7.39
C SER A 239 -0.80 -10.16 -6.16
N THR A 240 0.51 -9.94 -5.97
CA THR A 240 1.24 -10.55 -4.83
C THR A 240 0.83 -9.98 -3.48
N GLY A 241 0.58 -8.66 -3.41
CA GLY A 241 0.31 -7.92 -2.18
C GLY A 241 -1.10 -8.09 -1.63
N GLY A 242 -2.07 -8.49 -2.45
CA GLY A 242 -3.47 -8.61 -2.03
C GLY A 242 -4.18 -9.89 -2.47
N ARG A 243 -3.51 -10.78 -3.23
CA ARG A 243 -4.12 -11.97 -3.87
C ARG A 243 -5.44 -11.67 -4.59
N GLN A 244 -5.61 -10.43 -5.06
CA GLN A 244 -6.74 -10.04 -5.89
C GLN A 244 -6.61 -10.75 -7.23
N LEU A 245 -7.71 -11.29 -7.75
CA LEU A 245 -7.72 -11.86 -9.10
C LEU A 245 -7.34 -10.77 -10.10
N TRP A 246 -6.23 -10.99 -10.79
CA TRP A 246 -5.64 -10.09 -11.77
C TRP A 246 -6.05 -10.47 -13.18
N GLY A 247 -6.17 -11.78 -13.43
CA GLY A 247 -6.71 -12.34 -14.67
C GLY A 247 -6.48 -13.83 -14.78
N THR A 248 -6.48 -14.34 -16.00
CA THR A 248 -6.16 -15.73 -16.32
C THR A 248 -5.35 -15.77 -17.62
N VAL A 249 -4.36 -16.65 -17.72
CA VAL A 249 -3.61 -16.83 -18.96
C VAL A 249 -4.56 -17.33 -20.06
N ARG A 250 -4.72 -16.54 -21.13
CA ARG A 250 -5.65 -16.82 -22.24
C ARG A 250 -4.95 -17.27 -23.51
N ASN A 251 -3.71 -16.87 -23.72
CA ASN A 251 -2.94 -17.27 -24.88
C ASN A 251 -1.47 -17.41 -24.50
N ARG A 252 -0.85 -18.53 -24.89
CA ARG A 252 0.54 -18.88 -24.59
C ARG A 252 1.09 -19.65 -25.80
N PRO A 253 1.98 -19.04 -26.60
CA PRO A 253 2.68 -19.74 -27.68
C PRO A 253 3.63 -20.82 -27.13
N SER A 254 4.23 -21.59 -28.04
CA SER A 254 5.05 -22.75 -27.65
C SER A 254 6.37 -22.34 -26.98
N PHE A 255 6.42 -22.42 -25.66
CA PHE A 255 7.65 -22.36 -24.86
C PHE A 255 8.51 -23.63 -25.09
N PRO A 256 9.85 -23.55 -25.15
CA PRO A 256 10.70 -22.37 -24.92
C PRO A 256 10.90 -21.45 -26.11
N TYR A 257 10.42 -21.77 -27.32
CA TYR A 257 10.70 -20.98 -28.52
C TYR A 257 10.17 -19.54 -28.46
N TYR A 258 9.07 -19.35 -27.72
CA TYR A 258 8.52 -18.05 -27.37
C TYR A 258 8.35 -17.99 -25.85
N ASP A 259 8.95 -16.99 -25.22
CA ASP A 259 8.86 -16.77 -23.78
C ASP A 259 7.98 -15.56 -23.45
N PHE A 260 6.73 -15.63 -23.91
CA PHE A 260 5.69 -14.68 -23.55
C PHE A 260 4.31 -15.32 -23.55
N GLU A 261 3.41 -14.75 -22.77
CA GLU A 261 2.02 -15.16 -22.67
C GLU A 261 1.11 -13.94 -22.44
N ALA A 262 -0.19 -14.10 -22.69
CA ALA A 262 -1.19 -13.05 -22.58
C ALA A 262 -2.22 -13.40 -21.49
N VAL A 263 -2.32 -12.53 -20.50
CA VAL A 263 -3.28 -12.62 -19.39
C VAL A 263 -4.52 -11.78 -19.74
N GLY A 264 -5.70 -12.40 -19.66
CA GLY A 264 -7.00 -11.80 -20.02
C GLY A 264 -8.05 -11.95 -18.91
N GLY A 265 -9.17 -11.27 -19.07
CA GLY A 265 -10.28 -11.30 -18.11
C GLY A 265 -10.23 -10.26 -16.98
N GLY A 266 -9.15 -9.46 -16.91
CA GLY A 266 -9.07 -8.25 -16.09
C GLY A 266 -9.30 -6.98 -16.91
N THR A 267 -9.21 -5.82 -16.24
CA THR A 267 -9.13 -4.51 -16.90
C THR A 267 -7.68 -4.05 -16.91
N TYR A 268 -7.15 -3.66 -18.07
CA TYR A 268 -5.72 -3.35 -18.26
C TYR A 268 -5.52 -1.94 -18.81
N GLY A 269 -4.75 -1.11 -18.11
CA GLY A 269 -4.44 0.27 -18.50
C GLY A 269 -3.26 0.37 -19.47
N SER A 270 -3.16 1.48 -20.18
CA SER A 270 -2.06 1.77 -21.13
C SER A 270 -0.85 2.41 -20.44
N VAL A 271 -0.52 1.97 -19.22
CA VAL A 271 0.53 2.56 -18.37
C VAL A 271 1.46 1.49 -17.81
N ILE A 272 2.70 1.88 -17.51
CA ILE A 272 3.65 1.05 -16.75
C ILE A 272 4.10 1.77 -15.47
N TYR A 273 4.51 1.02 -14.46
CA TYR A 273 5.20 1.56 -13.29
C TYR A 273 6.61 2.04 -13.63
N ARG A 274 6.98 3.19 -13.08
CA ARG A 274 8.33 3.78 -13.11
C ARG A 274 8.86 4.02 -11.71
N GLY A 275 10.18 4.07 -11.53
CA GLY A 275 10.82 4.20 -10.21
C GLY A 275 10.71 2.93 -9.36
N GLY A 276 10.60 3.08 -8.03
CA GLY A 276 10.66 1.98 -7.04
C GLY A 276 9.34 1.22 -6.78
N ALA A 277 9.29 0.51 -5.65
CA ALA A 277 8.13 -0.30 -5.23
C ALA A 277 6.79 0.47 -5.20
N THR A 278 6.83 1.71 -4.71
CA THR A 278 5.67 2.64 -4.66
C THR A 278 5.79 3.74 -5.72
N GLY A 279 6.46 3.43 -6.83
CA GLY A 279 6.72 4.37 -7.91
C GLY A 279 5.45 4.80 -8.65
N SER A 280 5.52 5.92 -9.36
CA SER A 280 4.39 6.42 -10.15
C SER A 280 4.22 5.60 -11.42
N THR A 281 3.17 5.90 -12.18
CA THR A 281 2.95 5.30 -13.49
C THR A 281 3.27 6.29 -14.61
N ILE A 282 3.48 5.78 -15.82
CA ILE A 282 3.68 6.59 -17.02
C ILE A 282 2.97 5.96 -18.22
N LEU A 283 2.40 6.81 -19.07
CA LEU A 283 1.65 6.40 -20.26
C LEU A 283 2.58 5.74 -21.28
N VAL A 284 2.13 4.61 -21.82
CA VAL A 284 2.71 3.98 -23.01
C VAL A 284 2.15 4.67 -24.24
N SER A 285 3.01 5.22 -25.09
CA SER A 285 2.63 5.97 -26.29
C SER A 285 2.96 5.26 -27.60
N GLY A 286 3.68 4.14 -27.55
CA GLY A 286 4.04 3.38 -28.74
C GLY A 286 4.94 2.19 -28.44
N ALA A 287 5.30 1.45 -29.48
CA ALA A 287 6.21 0.32 -29.39
C ALA A 287 6.92 0.07 -30.73
N SER A 288 8.19 -0.31 -30.66
CA SER A 288 9.05 -0.68 -31.80
C SER A 288 10.21 -1.52 -31.27
N ASP A 289 10.94 -2.25 -32.11
CA ASP A 289 12.16 -2.92 -31.63
C ASP A 289 13.25 -1.91 -31.22
N PRO A 290 14.18 -2.30 -30.33
CA PRO A 290 15.29 -1.44 -29.95
C PRO A 290 16.38 -1.39 -31.02
N ALA A 291 17.25 -0.38 -30.92
CA ALA A 291 18.46 -0.26 -31.71
C ALA A 291 19.65 -0.84 -30.95
N VAL A 292 20.49 -1.62 -31.62
CA VAL A 292 21.79 -2.06 -31.08
C VAL A 292 22.66 -0.83 -30.80
N GLY A 293 23.31 -0.81 -29.64
CA GLY A 293 24.13 0.30 -29.14
C GLY A 293 23.34 1.37 -28.37
N ALA A 294 22.01 1.37 -28.42
CA ALA A 294 21.18 2.30 -27.66
C ALA A 294 20.88 1.80 -26.24
N ALA A 295 20.66 2.75 -25.33
CA ALA A 295 20.35 2.48 -23.93
C ALA A 295 18.85 2.62 -23.63
N TYR A 296 18.35 1.73 -22.78
CA TYR A 296 16.94 1.60 -22.42
C TYR A 296 16.75 1.44 -20.92
N CYS A 297 15.49 1.46 -20.48
CA CYS A 297 15.08 1.17 -19.12
C CYS A 297 14.27 -0.12 -19.06
N ARG A 298 14.37 -0.84 -17.94
CA ARG A 298 13.53 -1.98 -17.58
C ARG A 298 12.85 -1.69 -16.25
N SER A 299 11.58 -2.04 -16.08
CA SER A 299 10.87 -1.85 -14.79
C SER A 299 10.28 -3.16 -14.27
N GLY A 300 11.03 -3.84 -13.40
CA GLY A 300 10.66 -5.13 -12.81
C GLY A 300 10.00 -5.03 -11.44
N GLN A 301 9.36 -6.09 -10.98
CA GLN A 301 8.79 -6.13 -9.62
C GLN A 301 9.86 -6.30 -8.53
N THR A 302 11.03 -6.88 -8.89
CA THR A 302 12.11 -7.17 -7.94
C THR A 302 13.11 -6.03 -7.89
N THR A 303 13.71 -5.67 -9.03
CA THR A 303 14.75 -4.62 -9.08
C THR A 303 14.19 -3.24 -9.39
N TYR A 304 12.88 -3.14 -9.63
CA TYR A 304 12.23 -1.89 -10.03
C TYR A 304 12.79 -1.32 -11.33
N GLU A 305 12.69 0.00 -11.52
CA GLU A 305 13.25 0.66 -12.69
C GLU A 305 14.78 0.68 -12.67
N GLN A 306 15.37 0.10 -13.71
CA GLN A 306 16.80 0.08 -14.00
C GLN A 306 17.01 0.63 -15.41
N CYS A 307 17.70 1.76 -15.52
CA CYS A 307 18.01 2.42 -16.79
C CYS A 307 19.47 2.19 -17.20
N SER A 308 19.87 2.77 -18.34
CA SER A 308 21.20 2.63 -18.92
C SER A 308 21.54 1.19 -19.36
N GLN A 309 20.52 0.43 -19.76
CA GLN A 309 20.63 -0.93 -20.28
C GLN A 309 20.93 -0.88 -21.78
N VAL A 310 22.18 -1.18 -22.19
CA VAL A 310 22.64 -1.05 -23.58
C VAL A 310 22.35 -2.31 -24.36
N VAL A 311 21.58 -2.23 -25.44
CA VAL A 311 21.28 -3.37 -26.32
C VAL A 311 22.52 -3.74 -27.14
N THR A 312 22.87 -5.02 -27.14
CA THR A 312 24.07 -5.56 -27.80
C THR A 312 23.74 -6.46 -28.99
N SER A 313 22.54 -7.05 -29.03
CA SER A 313 22.08 -7.88 -30.15
C SER A 313 20.55 -7.95 -30.22
N LEU A 314 20.01 -8.24 -31.40
CA LEU A 314 18.60 -8.57 -31.64
C LEU A 314 18.40 -10.02 -32.11
N HIS A 315 19.47 -10.81 -32.14
CA HIS A 315 19.51 -12.20 -32.61
C HIS A 315 20.15 -13.12 -31.55
N ALA A 316 19.97 -12.75 -30.28
CA ALA A 316 20.51 -13.52 -29.17
C ALA A 316 19.65 -14.75 -28.89
N GLN A 317 20.22 -15.68 -28.14
CA GLN A 317 19.53 -16.89 -27.69
C GLN A 317 19.83 -17.10 -26.21
N PHE A 318 18.85 -17.65 -25.49
CA PHE A 318 18.99 -18.07 -24.10
C PHE A 318 18.55 -19.53 -24.02
N CYS A 319 19.38 -20.38 -23.40
CA CYS A 319 19.09 -21.80 -23.27
C CYS A 319 19.11 -22.22 -21.80
N ASP A 320 18.11 -23.01 -21.40
CA ASP A 320 17.99 -23.61 -20.09
C ASP A 320 17.53 -25.08 -20.22
N GLU A 321 17.06 -25.67 -19.12
CA GLU A 321 16.55 -27.05 -19.09
C GLU A 321 15.33 -27.28 -19.99
N ALA A 322 14.58 -26.23 -20.35
CA ALA A 322 13.43 -26.34 -21.23
C ALA A 322 13.83 -26.31 -22.72
N GLY A 323 15.03 -25.81 -23.04
CA GLY A 323 15.57 -25.67 -24.39
C GLY A 323 16.02 -24.24 -24.66
N CYS A 324 16.06 -23.83 -25.93
CA CYS A 324 16.53 -22.50 -26.33
C CYS A 324 15.39 -21.59 -26.80
N THR A 325 15.29 -20.42 -26.20
CA THR A 325 14.52 -19.28 -26.73
C THR A 325 15.42 -18.48 -27.67
N VAL A 326 14.92 -18.18 -28.86
CA VAL A 326 15.71 -17.64 -29.98
C VAL A 326 15.25 -16.24 -30.39
N GLU A 327 16.07 -15.54 -31.19
CA GLU A 327 15.72 -14.23 -31.75
C GLU A 327 15.40 -13.16 -30.70
N LEU A 328 16.16 -13.18 -29.60
CA LEU A 328 16.01 -12.30 -28.45
C LEU A 328 16.83 -11.02 -28.59
N ILE A 329 16.39 -10.00 -27.87
CA ILE A 329 17.21 -8.84 -27.51
C ILE A 329 18.21 -9.30 -26.46
N ALA A 330 19.51 -9.10 -26.70
CA ALA A 330 20.51 -9.09 -25.63
C ALA A 330 20.84 -7.65 -25.24
N TYR A 331 21.00 -7.39 -23.95
CA TYR A 331 21.39 -6.08 -23.44
C TYR A 331 22.18 -6.19 -22.14
N ARG A 332 23.00 -5.17 -21.84
CA ARG A 332 23.87 -5.10 -20.65
C ARG A 332 23.54 -3.91 -19.78
N GLY A 333 23.64 -4.10 -18.47
CA GLY A 333 23.44 -3.07 -17.47
C GLY A 333 23.23 -3.70 -16.09
N PRO A 334 22.65 -2.96 -15.13
CA PRO A 334 22.33 -3.52 -13.82
C PRO A 334 21.56 -4.83 -13.93
N ALA A 335 22.07 -5.89 -13.28
CA ALA A 335 21.53 -7.23 -13.42
C ALA A 335 20.06 -7.32 -12.98
N GLY A 336 19.25 -8.05 -13.76
CA GLY A 336 17.95 -8.53 -13.33
C GLY A 336 18.06 -9.54 -12.18
N GLN A 337 16.92 -9.77 -11.52
CA GLN A 337 16.80 -10.76 -10.47
C GLN A 337 15.54 -11.61 -10.69
N GLY A 338 15.48 -12.77 -10.03
CA GLY A 338 14.29 -13.60 -10.00
C GLY A 338 13.03 -12.76 -9.68
N GLY A 339 12.00 -12.93 -10.50
CA GLY A 339 10.76 -12.16 -10.44
C GLY A 339 10.67 -10.96 -11.38
N ASP A 340 11.77 -10.51 -11.96
CA ASP A 340 11.74 -9.49 -13.02
C ASP A 340 11.26 -10.02 -14.38
N SER A 341 11.14 -11.34 -14.55
CA SER A 341 10.56 -11.97 -15.72
C SER A 341 9.22 -11.33 -16.09
N GLY A 342 9.09 -10.92 -17.34
CA GLY A 342 7.94 -10.18 -17.86
C GLY A 342 8.07 -8.66 -17.76
N ALA A 343 9.15 -8.11 -17.19
CA ALA A 343 9.31 -6.66 -17.06
C ALA A 343 9.36 -5.94 -18.43
N PRO A 344 8.64 -4.82 -18.61
CA PRO A 344 8.75 -4.02 -19.83
C PRO A 344 10.17 -3.46 -19.99
N LEU A 345 10.73 -3.60 -21.19
CA LEU A 345 11.90 -2.86 -21.67
C LEU A 345 11.40 -1.68 -22.50
N PHE A 346 11.82 -0.45 -22.19
CA PHE A 346 11.22 0.76 -22.75
C PHE A 346 12.21 1.94 -22.86
N GLN A 347 11.78 2.97 -23.57
CA GLN A 347 12.45 4.26 -23.69
C GLN A 347 11.52 5.40 -23.29
N TYR A 348 12.04 6.43 -22.62
CA TYR A 348 11.31 7.68 -22.41
C TYR A 348 11.23 8.50 -23.71
N VAL A 349 10.03 8.98 -24.06
CA VAL A 349 9.77 9.81 -25.25
C VAL A 349 8.74 10.87 -24.89
N ASN A 350 9.11 12.16 -24.92
CA ASN A 350 8.21 13.30 -24.76
C ASN A 350 7.22 13.19 -23.57
N GLY A 351 7.72 12.86 -22.37
CA GLY A 351 6.88 12.71 -21.16
C GLY A 351 6.04 11.42 -21.10
N THR A 352 6.23 10.51 -22.05
CA THR A 352 5.63 9.16 -22.11
C THR A 352 6.72 8.10 -22.23
N VAL A 353 6.36 6.84 -22.39
CA VAL A 353 7.29 5.76 -22.72
C VAL A 353 6.87 5.00 -23.97
N GLN A 354 7.84 4.44 -24.67
CA GLN A 354 7.62 3.48 -25.74
C GLN A 354 8.27 2.14 -25.44
N ILE A 355 7.54 1.06 -25.67
CA ILE A 355 7.99 -0.31 -25.40
C ILE A 355 8.95 -0.78 -26.50
N ARG A 356 9.96 -1.55 -26.08
CA ARG A 356 10.95 -2.21 -26.95
C ARG A 356 10.88 -3.73 -26.89
N GLY A 357 10.50 -4.26 -25.73
CA GLY A 357 10.44 -5.69 -25.51
C GLY A 357 10.04 -6.02 -24.09
N MET A 358 10.29 -7.26 -23.70
CA MET A 358 9.92 -7.79 -22.40
C MET A 358 11.03 -8.69 -21.86
N HIS A 359 11.58 -8.38 -20.70
CA HIS A 359 12.65 -9.14 -20.07
C HIS A 359 12.22 -10.57 -19.74
N ILE A 360 13.10 -11.54 -19.96
CA ILE A 360 12.82 -12.96 -19.70
C ILE A 360 13.92 -13.66 -18.91
N ALA A 361 15.19 -13.29 -19.08
CA ALA A 361 16.30 -14.07 -18.53
C ALA A 361 17.58 -13.24 -18.40
N HIS A 362 18.59 -13.78 -17.72
CA HIS A 362 19.92 -13.21 -17.64
C HIS A 362 21.01 -14.29 -17.59
N ALA A 363 22.23 -13.93 -18.00
CA ALA A 363 23.45 -14.74 -17.91
C ALA A 363 24.63 -13.82 -17.56
N GLY A 364 25.01 -13.79 -16.28
CA GLY A 364 25.96 -12.78 -15.79
C GLY A 364 25.44 -11.36 -16.01
N ASP A 365 26.23 -10.53 -16.67
CA ASP A 365 25.87 -9.13 -16.99
C ASP A 365 24.98 -9.00 -18.23
N ASP A 366 24.87 -10.06 -19.05
CA ASP A 366 23.98 -10.09 -20.19
C ASP A 366 22.55 -10.42 -19.74
N GLN A 367 21.59 -9.70 -20.31
CA GLN A 367 20.17 -9.81 -20.04
C GLN A 367 19.45 -10.07 -21.36
N TYR A 368 18.33 -10.78 -21.31
CA TYR A 368 17.58 -11.19 -22.48
C TYR A 368 16.13 -10.73 -22.41
N ALA A 369 15.58 -10.31 -23.54
CA ALA A 369 14.19 -9.90 -23.69
C ALA A 369 13.59 -10.34 -25.02
N GLU A 370 12.31 -10.67 -24.99
CA GLU A 370 11.49 -10.86 -26.19
C GLU A 370 11.30 -9.53 -26.93
N ARG A 371 11.40 -9.57 -28.27
CA ARG A 371 11.20 -8.40 -29.13
C ARG A 371 9.73 -8.01 -29.20
N TRP A 372 9.44 -6.71 -29.22
CA TRP A 372 8.09 -6.23 -29.46
C TRP A 372 7.53 -6.78 -30.78
N THR A 373 8.30 -6.77 -31.87
CA THR A 373 7.83 -7.27 -33.17
C THR A 373 7.46 -8.74 -33.14
N THR A 374 8.19 -9.58 -32.40
CA THR A 374 7.85 -11.00 -32.20
C THR A 374 6.49 -11.13 -31.50
N ILE A 375 6.31 -10.46 -30.35
CA ILE A 375 5.07 -10.47 -29.57
C ILE A 375 3.89 -9.98 -30.42
N ARG A 376 4.08 -8.84 -31.11
CA ARG A 376 3.08 -8.21 -32.00
C ARG A 376 2.63 -9.17 -33.09
N SER A 377 3.58 -9.83 -33.76
CA SER A 377 3.33 -10.75 -34.87
C SER A 377 2.55 -11.97 -34.40
N VAL A 378 3.04 -12.64 -33.35
CA VAL A 378 2.46 -13.89 -32.85
C VAL A 378 1.05 -13.68 -32.28
N PHE A 379 0.84 -12.61 -31.50
CA PHE A 379 -0.49 -12.29 -30.97
C PHE A 379 -1.39 -11.50 -31.92
N LYS A 380 -0.90 -11.11 -33.10
CA LYS A 380 -1.62 -10.23 -34.05
C LYS A 380 -2.21 -9.01 -33.33
N ALA A 381 -1.37 -8.37 -32.53
CA ALA A 381 -1.82 -7.35 -31.57
C ALA A 381 -1.21 -5.98 -31.88
N ASN A 382 -1.83 -4.94 -31.34
CA ASN A 382 -1.30 -3.58 -31.29
C ASN A 382 -0.94 -3.22 -29.85
N ILE A 383 -0.01 -2.28 -29.67
CA ILE A 383 0.28 -1.73 -28.34
C ILE A 383 -0.90 -0.87 -27.89
N ALA A 384 -1.32 -1.01 -26.64
CA ALA A 384 -2.37 -0.15 -26.08
C ALA A 384 -1.77 1.20 -25.66
N ILE A 385 -2.28 2.29 -26.23
CA ILE A 385 -1.78 3.66 -26.02
C ILE A 385 -2.83 4.62 -25.45
N LYS A 386 -4.04 4.13 -25.22
CA LYS A 386 -5.19 4.85 -24.62
C LYS A 386 -5.91 3.92 -23.66
#